data_AF-A0A6C0BTX4-F1
#
_entry.id   AF-A0A6C0BTX4-F1
#
_cell.length_a   1.000
_cell.length_b   1.000
_cell.length_c   1.000
_cell.angle_alpha   90.00
_cell.angle_beta   90.00
_cell.angle_gamma   90.00
#
_symmetry.space_group_name_H-M   'P 1'
#
loop_
_entity.id
_entity.type
_entity.pdbx_description
1 polymer ?
#
loop_
_entity_poly.entity_id
_entity_poly.type
_entity_poly.pdbx_seq_one_letter_code
_entity_poly.pdbx_strand_id
1 'polypeptide(L)' 'MKNFNYMNTEMKQLGGAKIVRNVTIRRGKGYKSVTKYNRNKKQFTIKKKLKRCDVLRIKKGKFIPGLFADCRK' A
#
# COMPACT_ATOMS: atom_id res chain seq x y z
N MET A 1 -18.39 5.60 6.47
CA MET A 1 -17.18 5.34 5.63
C MET A 1 -17.30 5.84 4.20
N LYS A 2 -18.51 6.08 3.65
CA LYS A 2 -18.72 6.35 2.21
C LYS A 2 -17.98 7.59 1.66
N ASN A 3 -17.47 8.49 2.52
CA ASN A 3 -16.80 9.73 2.11
C ASN A 3 -15.33 9.82 2.55
N PHE A 4 -14.73 8.72 3.04
CA PHE A 4 -13.31 8.75 3.42
C PHE A 4 -12.43 8.44 2.20
N ASN A 5 -11.58 9.40 1.86
CA ASN A 5 -10.54 9.26 0.85
C ASN A 5 -9.18 9.42 1.51
N TYR A 6 -8.22 8.59 1.11
CA TYR A 6 -6.85 8.64 1.62
C TYR A 6 -5.91 8.08 0.56
N MET A 7 -4.74 8.69 0.41
CA MET A 7 -3.69 8.19 -0.47
C MET A 7 -2.36 8.39 0.23
N ASN A 8 -1.54 7.34 0.22
CA ASN A 8 -0.16 7.41 0.66
C ASN A 8 0.72 6.56 -0.25
N THR A 9 1.89 7.09 -0.59
CA THR A 9 2.89 6.36 -1.37
C THR A 9 4.23 6.50 -0.67
N GLU A 10 4.82 5.37 -0.34
CA GLU A 10 6.17 5.26 0.18
C GLU A 10 7.06 4.67 -0.91
N MET A 11 8.21 5.28 -1.15
CA MET A 11 9.20 4.79 -2.10
C MET A 11 10.52 4.54 -1.35
N LYS A 12 11.05 3.33 -1.46
CA LYS A 12 12.39 2.98 -1.00
C LYS A 12 13.23 2.58 -2.20
N GLN A 13 14.32 3.30 -2.42
CA GLN A 13 15.31 3.00 -3.45
C GLN A 13 16.59 2.51 -2.77
N LEU A 14 17.19 1.44 -3.30
CA LEU A 14 18.47 0.93 -2.86
C LEU A 14 19.24 0.45 -4.09
N GLY A 15 20.24 1.24 -4.50
CA GLY A 15 20.94 1.03 -5.76
C GLY A 15 19.99 1.01 -6.96
N GLY A 16 20.18 0.04 -7.86
CA GLY A 16 19.31 -0.18 -9.03
C GLY A 16 17.92 -0.76 -8.72
N ALA A 17 17.62 -1.11 -7.46
CA ALA A 17 16.34 -1.65 -7.06
C ALA A 17 15.45 -0.57 -6.42
N LYS A 18 14.14 -0.61 -6.73
CA LYS A 18 13.14 0.29 -6.14
C LYS A 18 11.92 -0.49 -5.69
N ILE A 19 11.44 -0.19 -4.48
CA ILE A 19 10.21 -0.73 -3.92
C ILE A 19 9.24 0.43 -3.67
N VAL A 20 8.04 0.36 -4.23
CA VAL A 20 6.97 1.34 -4.04
C VAL A 20 5.84 0.66 -3.27
N ARG A 21 5.49 1.19 -2.11
CA ARG A 21 4.31 0.78 -1.33
C ARG A 21 3.24 1.85 -1.47
N ASN A 22 2.03 1.46 -1.84
CA ASN A 22 0.92 2.39 -1.99
C ASN A 22 -0.27 1.94 -1.16
N VAL A 23 -0.94 2.90 -0.53
CA VAL A 23 -2.25 2.72 0.09
C VAL A 23 -3.20 3.74 -0.54
N THR A 24 -4.32 3.25 -1.07
CA THR A 24 -5.37 4.10 -1.63
C THR A 24 -6.71 3.69 -1.04
N ILE A 25 -7.44 4.63 -0.45
CA ILE A 25 -8.80 4.48 0.02
C ILE A 25 -9.66 5.49 -0.73
N ARG A 26 -10.69 5.01 -1.41
CA ARG A 26 -11.67 5.86 -2.09
C ARG A 26 -13.07 5.47 -1.65
N ARG A 27 -13.87 6.44 -1.19
CA ARG A 27 -15.22 6.20 -0.67
C ARG A 27 -15.28 5.08 0.38
N GLY A 28 -14.24 4.99 1.22
CA GLY A 28 -14.09 3.96 2.25
C GLY A 28 -13.67 2.56 1.74
N LYS A 29 -13.50 2.35 0.44
CA LYS A 29 -12.95 1.11 -0.13
C LYS A 29 -11.44 1.27 -0.30
N GLY A 30 -10.68 0.46 0.43
CA GLY A 30 -9.22 0.54 0.49
C GLY A 30 -8.50 -0.57 -0.28
N TYR A 31 -7.36 -0.23 -0.87
CA TYR A 31 -6.40 -1.14 -1.45
C TYR A 31 -4.99 -0.77 -0.99
N LYS A 32 -4.15 -1.79 -0.86
CA LYS A 32 -2.71 -1.67 -0.65
C LYS A 32 -1.98 -2.38 -1.77
N SER A 33 -0.82 -1.89 -2.16
CA SER A 33 0.03 -2.58 -3.12
C SER A 33 1.50 -2.41 -2.82
N VAL A 34 2.28 -3.39 -3.27
CA VAL A 34 3.75 -3.33 -3.32
C VAL A 34 4.16 -3.57 -4.76
N THR A 35 4.91 -2.63 -5.33
CA THR A 35 5.53 -2.76 -6.66
C THR A 35 7.03 -2.79 -6.50
N LYS A 36 7.68 -3.81 -7.06
CA LYS A 36 9.13 -3.91 -7.11
C LYS A 36 9.64 -3.59 -8.52
N TYR A 37 10.75 -2.88 -8.57
CA TYR A 37 11.47 -2.49 -9.76
C TYR A 37 12.93 -2.92 -9.61
N ASN A 38 13.56 -3.27 -10.73
CA ASN A 38 15.00 -3.51 -10.83
C ASN A 38 15.51 -2.87 -12.12
N ARG A 39 16.60 -2.10 -12.04
CA ARG A 39 17.17 -1.29 -13.13
C ARG A 39 16.10 -0.49 -13.86
N ASN A 40 15.26 0.21 -13.09
CA ASN A 40 14.09 0.97 -13.55
C ASN A 40 12.97 0.17 -14.24
N LYS A 41 13.14 -1.14 -14.48
CA LYS A 41 12.10 -2.01 -15.03
C LYS A 41 11.21 -2.58 -13.92
N LYS A 42 9.89 -2.47 -14.09
CA LYS A 42 8.89 -3.05 -13.18
C LYS A 42 8.99 -4.58 -13.24
N GLN A 43 9.18 -5.21 -12.09
CA GLN A 43 9.24 -6.66 -11.96
C GLN A 43 7.85 -7.24 -11.71
N PHE A 44 7.16 -6.72 -10.69
CA PHE A 44 5.80 -7.14 -10.37
C PHE A 44 5.09 -6.09 -9.51
N THR A 45 3.76 -6.19 -9.48
CA THR A 45 2.91 -5.51 -8.50
C THR A 45 2.03 -6.54 -7.84
N ILE A 46 2.00 -6.57 -6.51
CA ILE A 46 0.98 -7.30 -5.75
C ILE A 46 0.04 -6.28 -5.15
N LYS A 47 -1.26 -6.42 -5.42
CA LYS A 47 -2.32 -5.55 -4.91
C LYS A 47 -3.31 -6.39 -4.11
N LYS A 48 -3.66 -5.91 -2.91
CA LYS A 48 -4.62 -6.56 -2.02
C LYS A 48 -5.63 -5.54 -1.52
N LYS A 49 -6.85 -6.01 -1.24
CA LYS A 49 -7.89 -5.18 -0.62
C LYS A 49 -7.53 -4.97 0.85
N LEU A 50 -7.76 -3.75 1.36
CA LEU A 50 -7.67 -3.50 2.79
C LEU A 50 -8.88 -4.08 3.51
N LYS A 51 -8.65 -4.69 4.68
CA LYS A 51 -9.76 -5.09 5.55
C LYS A 51 -10.45 -3.84 6.07
N ARG A 52 -11.74 -3.96 6.40
CA ARG A 52 -12.52 -2.85 6.98
C ARG A 52 -11.87 -2.32 8.27
N CYS A 53 -11.31 -3.20 9.09
CA CYS A 53 -10.58 -2.84 10.31
C CYS A 53 -9.34 -2.00 10.02
N ASP A 54 -8.58 -2.33 8.97
CA ASP A 54 -7.38 -1.57 8.58
C ASP A 54 -7.75 -0.17 8.09
N VAL A 55 -8.81 -0.04 7.29
CA VAL A 55 -9.34 1.27 6.85
C VAL A 55 -9.71 2.14 8.05
N LEU A 56 -10.32 1.57 9.08
CA LEU A 56 -10.69 2.30 10.30
C LEU A 56 -9.45 2.71 11.11
N ARG A 57 -8.41 1.86 11.19
CA ARG A 57 -7.14 2.20 11.84
C ARG A 57 -6.42 3.33 11.10
N ILE A 58 -6.36 3.27 9.77
CA ILE A 58 -5.80 4.35 8.92
C ILE A 58 -6.55 5.66 9.14
N LYS A 59 -7.89 5.63 9.16
CA LYS A 59 -8.70 6.83 9.44
C LYS A 59 -8.38 7.46 10.80
N LYS A 60 -8.04 6.64 11.80
CA LYS A 60 -7.65 7.10 13.15
C LYS A 60 -6.16 7.50 13.23
N GLY A 61 -5.41 7.49 12.13
CA GLY A 61 -3.97 7.77 12.13
C GLY A 61 -3.12 6.71 12.84
N LYS A 62 -3.67 5.50 13.07
CA LYS A 62 -2.95 4.45 13.79
C LYS A 62 -2.01 3.69 12.88
N PHE A 63 -0.81 3.38 13.39
CA PHE A 63 0.11 2.46 12.75
C PHE A 63 -0.50 1.05 12.62
N ILE A 64 -0.21 0.38 11.51
CA ILE A 64 -0.65 -1.01 11.26
C ILE A 64 0.59 -1.86 10.99
N PRO A 65 1.08 -2.63 11.97
CA PRO A 65 2.21 -3.51 11.77
C PRO A 65 1.89 -4.55 10.70
N GLY A 66 2.86 -4.81 9.82
CA GLY A 66 2.72 -5.84 8.80
C GLY A 66 1.63 -5.56 7.77
N LEU A 67 1.22 -4.30 7.55
CA LEU A 67 0.16 -3.95 6.60
C LEU A 67 0.35 -4.61 5.22
N PHE A 68 1.59 -4.73 4.75
CA PHE A 68 1.96 -5.30 3.45
C PHE A 68 2.52 -6.73 3.53
N ALA A 69 2.41 -7.43 4.66
CA ALA A 69 3.01 -8.76 4.84
C ALA A 69 2.43 -9.83 3.89
N ASP A 70 1.19 -9.64 3.44
CA ASP A 70 0.47 -10.47 2.46
C ASP A 70 0.67 -10.00 1.00
N CYS A 71 1.48 -8.96 0.79
CA CYS A 71 1.86 -8.44 -0.52
C CYS A 71 3.29 -8.90 -0.88
N ARG A 72 3.59 -10.16 -0.57
CA ARG A 72 4.84 -10.85 -0.90
C ARG A 72 4.55 -11.94 -1.94
N LYS A 73 5.55 -12.18 -2.80
CA LYS A 73 5.55 -13.31 -3.72
C LYS A 73 6.08 -14.52 -2.96
#